data_AF-A0A920SJQ6-F1
#
_entry.id   AF-A0A920SJQ6-F1
#
_cell.length_a   1.000
_cell.length_b   1.000
_cell.length_c   1.000
_cell.angle_alpha   90.00
_cell.angle_beta   90.00
_cell.angle_gamma   90.00
#
_symmetry.space_group_name_H-M   'P 1'
#
loop_
_entity.id
_entity.type
_entity.pdbx_description
1 polymer ?
#
loop_
_entity_poly.entity_id
_entity_poly.type
_entity_poly.pdbx_seq_one_letter_code
_entity_poly.pdbx_strand_id
1 'polypeptide(L)'
;MGQVQCDSERNVELVDLPGVHGFSARTLDERVTRDVLEGQVEDLPAPDAVVLIVDCTRLESQLMLVEPVLKLEIPTLLVLNMWDELEERGGSLNELELADLLGLRSLKAMHAWG
;
A
#
# COMPACT_ATOMS: atom_id res chain seq x y z
N MET A 1 -4.23 -9.40 12.77
CA MET A 1 -4.93 -10.03 11.63
C MET A 1 -6.41 -9.74 11.75
N GLY A 2 -7.03 -9.31 10.67
CA GLY A 2 -8.49 -9.17 10.53
C GLY A 2 -9.01 -10.16 9.50
N GLN A 3 -10.31 -10.45 9.53
CA GLN A 3 -10.97 -11.26 8.51
C GLN A 3 -12.16 -10.49 7.95
N VAL A 4 -12.31 -10.53 6.63
CA VAL A 4 -13.44 -9.93 5.91
C VAL A 4 -14.03 -10.97 4.98
N GLN A 5 -15.33 -11.23 5.14
CA GLN A 5 -16.10 -12.03 4.20
C GLN A 5 -16.60 -11.09 3.09
N CYS A 6 -16.12 -11.27 1.86
CA CYS A 6 -16.53 -10.42 0.73
C CYS A 6 -17.85 -10.87 0.09
N ASP A 7 -18.08 -12.18 0.04
CA ASP A 7 -19.34 -12.83 -0.35
C ASP A 7 -19.37 -14.25 0.22
N SER A 8 -20.39 -15.07 -0.07
CA SER A 8 -20.53 -16.42 0.50
C SER A 8 -19.38 -17.39 0.21
N GLU A 9 -18.50 -17.09 -0.75
CA GLU A 9 -17.45 -18.01 -1.21
C GLU A 9 -16.03 -17.47 -0.99
N ARG A 10 -15.88 -16.16 -0.68
CA ARG A 10 -14.58 -15.51 -0.56
C ARG A 10 -14.35 -14.90 0.82
N ASN A 11 -13.43 -15.50 1.55
CA ASN A 11 -12.85 -14.98 2.79
C ASN A 11 -11.49 -14.35 2.49
N VAL A 12 -11.28 -13.16 3.01
CA VAL A 12 -10.01 -12.43 2.93
C VAL A 12 -9.44 -12.27 4.32
N GLU A 13 -8.19 -12.69 4.50
CA GLU A 13 -7.42 -12.38 5.68
C GLU A 13 -6.62 -11.10 5.45
N LEU A 14 -6.69 -10.19 6.42
CA LEU A 14 -5.98 -8.92 6.40
C LEU A 14 -4.85 -8.97 7.42
N VAL A 15 -3.62 -8.81 6.92
CA VAL A 15 -2.42 -8.66 7.73
C VAL A 15 -2.03 -7.19 7.67
N ASP A 16 -2.08 -6.52 8.82
CA ASP A 16 -1.56 -5.16 8.93
C ASP A 16 -0.06 -5.23 9.14
N LEU A 17 0.69 -4.45 8.36
CA LEU A 17 2.14 -4.40 8.43
C LEU A 17 2.57 -3.11 9.12
N PRO A 18 3.73 -3.10 9.81
CA PRO A 18 4.29 -1.87 10.35
C PRO A 18 4.39 -0.77 9.28
N GLY A 19 4.10 0.47 9.68
CA GLY A 19 4.29 1.61 8.79
C GLY A 19 5.77 1.81 8.48
N VAL A 20 6.12 1.87 7.19
CA VAL A 20 7.51 2.03 6.73
C VAL A 20 7.69 3.31 5.91
N HIS A 21 8.90 3.87 5.95
CA HIS A 21 9.33 5.01 5.12
C HIS A 21 10.32 4.60 4.03
N GLY A 22 10.71 3.34 4.00
CA GLY A 22 11.56 2.72 3.00
C GLY A 22 11.44 1.19 3.04
N PHE A 23 12.06 0.50 2.10
CA PHE A 23 12.20 -0.97 2.11
C PHE A 23 13.66 -1.41 2.23
N SER A 24 14.50 -0.55 2.79
CA SER A 24 15.96 -0.76 2.87
C SER A 24 16.40 -1.77 3.92
N ALA A 25 15.47 -2.36 4.68
CA ALA A 25 15.74 -3.29 5.79
C ALA A 25 16.49 -2.67 6.98
N ARG A 26 16.53 -1.33 7.10
CA ARG A 26 17.43 -0.66 8.06
C ARG A 26 16.83 -0.60 9.45
N THR A 27 15.50 -0.65 9.55
CA THR A 27 14.77 -0.71 10.82
C THR A 27 14.14 -2.09 11.02
N LEU A 28 13.73 -2.39 12.24
CA LEU A 28 13.00 -3.63 12.54
C LEU A 28 11.69 -3.69 11.74
N ASP A 29 10.96 -2.59 11.67
CA ASP A 29 9.70 -2.47 10.94
C ASP A 29 9.87 -2.73 9.44
N GLU A 30 10.92 -2.17 8.83
CA GLU A 30 11.25 -2.44 7.42
C GLU A 30 11.64 -3.90 7.19
N ARG A 31 12.33 -4.53 8.15
CA ARG A 31 12.69 -5.95 8.05
C ARG A 31 11.46 -6.84 8.14
N VAL A 32 10.62 -6.64 9.16
CA VAL A 32 9.38 -7.42 9.34
C VAL A 32 8.48 -7.27 8.12
N THR A 33 8.28 -6.04 7.62
CA THR A 33 7.44 -5.79 6.44
C THR A 33 7.96 -6.56 5.22
N ARG A 34 9.26 -6.48 4.90
CA ARG A 34 9.83 -7.24 3.78
C ARG A 34 9.71 -8.74 3.98
N ASP A 35 10.06 -9.24 5.17
CA ASP A 35 10.07 -10.67 5.44
C ASP A 35 8.65 -11.26 5.28
N VAL A 36 7.59 -10.52 5.65
CA VAL A 36 6.21 -10.91 5.38
C VAL A 36 5.90 -10.93 3.88
N LEU A 37 6.22 -9.86 3.16
CA LEU A 37 5.93 -9.77 1.73
C LEU A 37 6.70 -10.81 0.91
N GLU A 38 7.92 -11.18 1.33
CA GLU A 38 8.75 -12.21 0.70
C GLU A 38 8.40 -13.64 1.16
N GLY A 39 7.41 -13.82 2.04
CA GLY A 39 7.00 -15.13 2.54
C GLY A 39 8.05 -15.83 3.42
N GLN A 40 8.88 -15.06 4.11
CA GLN A 40 9.97 -15.55 4.97
C GLN A 40 9.55 -15.68 6.45
N VAL A 41 8.30 -15.36 6.79
CA VAL A 41 7.77 -15.49 8.14
C VAL A 41 7.16 -16.89 8.32
N GLU A 42 7.62 -17.60 9.35
CA GLU A 42 7.09 -18.92 9.72
C GLU A 42 5.59 -18.83 10.05
N ASP A 43 4.82 -19.83 9.62
CA ASP A 43 3.35 -19.91 9.78
C ASP A 43 2.54 -18.75 9.17
N LEU A 44 3.16 -17.89 8.34
CA LEU A 44 2.49 -16.82 7.62
C LEU A 44 2.84 -16.90 6.12
N PRO A 45 1.91 -17.36 5.26
CA PRO A 45 2.16 -17.40 3.83
C PRO A 45 2.39 -16.00 3.26
N ALA A 46 3.13 -15.92 2.16
CA ALA A 46 3.22 -14.70 1.37
C ALA A 46 1.81 -14.23 0.96
N PRO A 47 1.55 -12.90 0.95
CA PRO A 47 0.23 -12.39 0.63
C PRO A 47 -0.10 -12.59 -0.87
N ASP A 48 -1.35 -12.95 -1.16
CA ASP A 48 -1.86 -13.04 -2.54
C ASP A 48 -1.99 -11.67 -3.22
N ALA A 49 -2.10 -10.60 -2.42
CA ALA A 49 -2.23 -9.23 -2.89
C ALA A 49 -1.76 -8.22 -1.83
N VAL A 50 -1.37 -7.02 -2.27
CA VAL A 50 -0.95 -5.90 -1.41
C VAL A 50 -1.87 -4.70 -1.62
N VAL A 51 -2.28 -4.07 -0.52
CA VAL A 51 -2.88 -2.73 -0.53
C VAL A 51 -1.81 -1.74 -0.11
N LEU A 52 -1.26 -1.01 -1.08
CA LEU A 52 -0.20 -0.03 -0.84
C LEU A 52 -0.82 1.35 -0.63
N ILE A 53 -0.80 1.83 0.62
CA ILE A 53 -1.36 3.13 0.98
C ILE A 53 -0.28 4.20 0.89
N VAL A 54 -0.53 5.24 0.08
CA VAL A 54 0.37 6.37 -0.14
C VAL A 54 -0.32 7.70 0.20
N ASP A 55 0.34 8.54 0.99
CA ASP A 55 -0.10 9.91 1.30
C ASP A 55 0.21 10.86 0.13
N CYS A 56 -0.86 11.39 -0.49
CA CYS A 56 -0.77 12.28 -1.64
C CYS A 56 -0.14 13.63 -1.31
N THR A 57 -0.18 14.08 -0.05
CA THR A 57 0.43 15.35 0.36
C THR A 57 1.96 15.27 0.44
N ARG A 58 2.52 14.05 0.39
CA ARG A 58 3.95 13.75 0.50
C ARG A 58 4.44 12.80 -0.60
N LEU A 59 3.79 12.84 -1.76
CA LEU A 59 3.90 11.83 -2.82
C LEU A 59 5.35 11.52 -3.23
N GLU A 60 6.21 12.51 -3.45
CA GLU A 60 7.61 12.30 -3.87
C GLU A 60 8.37 11.38 -2.91
N SER A 61 8.26 11.64 -1.60
CA SER A 61 8.91 10.82 -0.57
C SER A 61 8.27 9.44 -0.44
N GLN A 62 6.96 9.32 -0.68
CA GLN A 62 6.23 8.07 -0.53
C GLN A 62 6.35 7.15 -1.75
N LEU A 63 6.57 7.68 -2.95
CA LEU A 63 6.79 6.87 -4.15
C LEU A 63 8.06 6.01 -4.07
N MET A 64 9.01 6.36 -3.20
CA MET A 64 10.17 5.52 -2.89
C MET A 64 9.80 4.16 -2.30
N LEU A 65 8.59 4.02 -1.73
CA LEU A 65 8.04 2.76 -1.22
C LEU A 65 7.46 1.87 -2.32
N VAL A 66 7.10 2.44 -3.47
CA VAL A 66 6.36 1.73 -4.52
C VAL A 66 7.28 0.78 -5.27
N GLU A 67 8.47 1.22 -5.67
CA GLU A 67 9.39 0.40 -6.48
C GLU A 67 9.73 -0.96 -5.84
N PRO A 68 10.09 -1.04 -4.55
CA PRO A 68 10.39 -2.32 -3.91
C PRO A 68 9.19 -3.27 -3.89
N VAL A 69 7.98 -2.76 -3.67
CA VAL A 69 6.74 -3.57 -3.69
C VAL A 69 6.46 -4.08 -5.10
N LEU A 70 6.62 -3.24 -6.13
CA LEU A 70 6.43 -3.64 -7.52
C LEU A 70 7.38 -4.76 -7.96
N LYS A 71 8.61 -4.76 -7.45
CA LYS A 71 9.62 -5.81 -7.76
C LYS A 71 9.26 -7.18 -7.22
N LEU A 72 8.36 -7.26 -6.25
CA LEU A 72 7.90 -8.54 -5.72
C LEU A 72 6.88 -9.22 -6.65
N GLU A 73 6.40 -8.51 -7.67
CA GLU A 73 5.41 -9.00 -8.65
C GLU A 73 4.10 -9.49 -8.00
N ILE A 74 3.80 -9.01 -6.78
CA ILE A 74 2.57 -9.29 -6.06
C ILE A 74 1.46 -8.36 -6.58
N PRO A 75 0.26 -8.87 -6.91
CA PRO A 75 -0.87 -8.03 -7.28
C PRO A 75 -1.09 -6.89 -6.28
N THR A 76 -0.90 -5.65 -6.72
CA THR A 76 -0.91 -4.47 -5.84
C THR A 76 -2.03 -3.49 -6.21
N LEU A 77 -2.74 -3.01 -5.20
CA LEU A 77 -3.71 -1.93 -5.28
C LEU A 77 -3.11 -0.68 -4.62
N LEU A 78 -2.94 0.40 -5.39
CA LEU A 78 -2.47 1.68 -4.87
C LEU A 78 -3.64 2.46 -4.27
N VAL A 79 -3.54 2.82 -2.99
CA VAL A 79 -4.50 3.70 -2.31
C VAL A 79 -3.88 5.07 -2.15
N LEU A 80 -4.41 6.05 -2.86
CA LEU A 80 -4.01 7.45 -2.80
C LEU A 80 -4.77 8.15 -1.67
N ASN A 81 -4.18 8.17 -0.48
CA ASN A 81 -4.75 8.70 0.76
C ASN A 81 -4.50 10.21 0.93
N MET A 82 -5.25 10.86 1.82
CA MET A 82 -5.22 12.32 2.05
C MET A 82 -5.53 13.13 0.78
N TRP A 83 -6.44 12.61 -0.06
CA TRP A 83 -6.81 13.27 -1.33
C TRP A 83 -7.50 14.62 -1.11
N ASP A 84 -8.39 14.68 -0.13
CA ASP A 84 -9.07 15.89 0.34
C ASP A 84 -8.08 16.97 0.79
N GLU A 85 -7.10 16.61 1.61
CA GLU A 85 -6.07 17.53 2.09
C GLU A 85 -5.16 18.04 0.95
N LEU A 86 -4.88 17.20 -0.05
CA LEU A 86 -4.18 17.63 -1.26
C LEU A 86 -4.96 18.73 -1.98
N GLU A 87 -6.26 18.53 -2.20
CA GLU A 87 -7.15 19.48 -2.89
C GLU A 87 -7.28 20.79 -2.09
N GLU A 88 -7.47 20.72 -0.77
CA GLU A 88 -7.57 21.89 0.11
C GLU A 88 -6.32 22.79 0.08
N ARG A 89 -5.14 22.18 -0.11
CA ARG A 89 -3.86 22.88 -0.25
C ARG A 89 -3.61 23.43 -1.65
N GLY A 90 -4.56 23.28 -2.57
CA GLY A 90 -4.41 23.66 -3.98
C GLY A 90 -3.49 22.74 -4.77
N GLY A 91 -3.21 21.54 -4.24
CA GLY A 91 -2.48 20.50 -4.95
C GLY A 91 -3.35 19.82 -6.00
N SER A 92 -2.69 19.20 -6.99
CA SER A 92 -3.38 18.47 -8.05
C SER A 92 -2.57 17.23 -8.43
N LEU A 93 -3.25 16.09 -8.56
CA LEU A 93 -2.65 14.84 -8.99
C LEU A 93 -3.57 14.18 -10.02
N ASN A 94 -3.00 13.64 -11.09
CA ASN A 94 -3.74 12.80 -12.02
C ASN A 94 -3.62 11.35 -11.58
N GLU A 95 -4.65 10.86 -10.89
CA GLU A 95 -4.72 9.48 -10.39
C GLU A 95 -4.48 8.45 -11.51
N LEU A 96 -5.17 8.58 -12.63
CA LEU A 96 -5.16 7.57 -13.69
C LEU A 96 -3.80 7.53 -14.40
N GLU A 97 -3.20 8.69 -14.63
CA GLU A 97 -1.87 8.78 -15.23
C GLU A 97 -0.79 8.23 -14.30
N LEU A 98 -0.85 8.53 -13.00
CA LEU A 98 0.07 7.94 -12.03
C LEU A 98 -0.08 6.41 -11.97
N ALA A 99 -1.31 5.91 -11.93
CA ALA A 99 -1.60 4.49 -11.89
C ALA A 99 -1.09 3.77 -13.16
N ASP A 100 -1.29 4.37 -14.34
CA ASP A 100 -0.80 3.84 -15.62
C ASP A 100 0.74 3.81 -15.67
N LEU A 101 1.41 4.87 -15.23
CA LEU A 101 2.88 4.93 -15.14
C LEU A 101 3.46 3.85 -14.22
N LEU A 102 2.75 3.50 -13.16
CA LEU A 102 3.16 2.46 -12.20
C LEU A 102 2.69 1.05 -12.61
N GLY A 103 1.85 0.92 -13.63
CA GLY A 103 1.24 -0.36 -14.02
C GLY A 103 0.29 -0.93 -12.95
N LEU A 104 -0.33 -0.07 -12.16
CA LEU A 104 -1.17 -0.44 -11.01
C LEU A 104 -2.63 -0.05 -11.22
N ARG A 105 -3.51 -0.70 -10.45
CA ARG A 105 -4.85 -0.14 -10.18
C ARG A 105 -4.77 0.80 -9.00
N SER A 106 -5.54 1.89 -9.04
CA SER A 106 -5.59 2.88 -7.97
C SER A 106 -7.02 3.11 -7.45
N LEU A 107 -7.11 3.63 -6.23
CA LEU A 107 -8.31 4.29 -5.71
C LEU A 107 -7.91 5.49 -4.84
N LYS A 108 -8.75 6.52 -4.83
CA LYS A 108 -8.62 7.67 -3.94
C LYS A 108 -9.28 7.39 -2.60
N ALA A 109 -8.58 7.74 -1.53
CA ALA A 109 -9.10 7.70 -0.17
C ALA A 109 -8.99 9.10 0.46
N MET A 110 -10.04 9.48 1.17
CA MET A 110 -10.12 10.72 1.95
C MET A 110 -9.80 10.41 3.41
N HIS A 111 -9.40 11.42 4.18
CA HIS A 111 -9.20 11.23 5.61
C HIS A 111 -10.53 10.84 6.29
N ALA A 112 -10.59 9.66 6.89
CA ALA A 112 -11.80 9.15 7.54
C ALA A 112 -11.93 9.67 8.98
N TRP A 113 -11.98 10.99 9.20
CA TRP A 113 -12.44 11.60 10.45
C TRP A 113 -13.13 12.94 10.19
N GLY A 114 -14.42 12.98 10.51
CA GLY A 114 -15.19 14.17 10.87
C GLY A 114 -15.87 13.93 12.20
#